data_AF-A0A418X7S8-F1
#
_entry.id   AF-A0A418X7S8-F1
#
_cell.length_a   1.000
_cell.length_b   1.000
_cell.length_c   1.000
_cell.angle_alpha   90.00
_cell.angle_beta   90.00
_cell.angle_gamma   90.00
#
_symmetry.space_group_name_H-M   'P 1'
#
loop_
_entity.id
_entity.type
_entity.pdbx_description
1 polymer ?
#
loop_
_entity_poly.entity_id
_entity_poly.type
_entity_poly.pdbx_seq_one_letter_code
_entity_poly.pdbx_strand_id
1 'polypeptide(L)'
;MVTNRRHGLLRTSEKLRWLLETAVSTIDSTPHFLLTSLTDRIAFKAAELIACYARRWHIETSYRELKQSMMGMALTLRSQTVDGVMQEIWGAIIAYNLIRLEIAKAALDAGCAPTDISFVRAFHTIQYELLWAAATRAQGKLPSLLQNMRQRLVTELTVKRPGRKHDRVVKSKSQRYPFRKTKKIA
;
A
#
# COMPACT_ATOMS: atom_id res chain seq x y z
N MET A 1 -7.74 -24.41 -54.77
CA MET A 1 -6.67 -23.52 -55.27
C MET A 1 -5.85 -23.05 -54.09
N VAL A 2 -4.60 -23.50 -54.02
CA VAL A 2 -3.66 -23.27 -52.92
C VAL A 2 -2.96 -21.93 -53.18
N THR A 3 -3.04 -21.00 -52.24
CA THR A 3 -2.23 -19.76 -52.24
C THR A 3 -1.57 -19.61 -50.88
N ASN A 4 -0.47 -20.34 -50.71
CA ASN A 4 0.90 -19.81 -50.70
C ASN A 4 1.32 -19.24 -49.34
N ARG A 5 1.85 -20.16 -48.53
CA ARG A 5 2.68 -19.89 -47.34
C ARG A 5 3.90 -19.07 -47.77
N ARG A 6 3.97 -17.81 -47.35
CA ARG A 6 5.26 -17.13 -47.18
C ARG A 6 5.54 -17.02 -45.69
N HIS A 7 6.21 -18.05 -45.18
CA HIS A 7 6.96 -17.96 -43.92
C HIS A 7 8.13 -17.00 -44.15
N GLY A 8 7.90 -15.70 -43.92
CA GLY A 8 8.97 -14.76 -43.65
C GLY A 8 9.53 -15.05 -42.25
N LEU A 9 10.84 -15.30 -42.16
CA LEU A 9 11.54 -15.34 -40.88
C LEU A 9 11.39 -13.97 -40.21
N LEU A 10 10.41 -13.84 -39.31
CA LEU A 10 10.35 -12.74 -38.37
C LEU A 10 11.65 -12.76 -37.55
N ARG A 11 12.36 -11.63 -37.54
CA ARG A 11 13.49 -11.39 -36.62
C ARG A 11 13.04 -11.81 -35.22
N THR A 12 13.89 -12.49 -34.46
CA THR A 12 13.58 -13.01 -33.12
C THR A 12 12.97 -11.95 -32.19
N SER A 13 13.27 -10.66 -32.42
CA SER A 13 12.69 -9.50 -31.74
C SER A 13 11.20 -9.24 -32.05
N GLU A 14 10.72 -9.56 -33.25
CA GLU A 14 9.31 -9.41 -33.65
C GLU A 14 8.45 -10.57 -33.17
N LYS A 15 9.04 -11.76 -33.07
CA LYS A 15 8.39 -12.96 -32.51
C LYS A 15 8.16 -12.82 -30.99
N LEU A 16 9.09 -12.18 -30.28
CA LEU A 16 8.92 -11.82 -28.87
C LEU A 16 7.92 -10.67 -28.66
N ARG A 17 7.79 -9.75 -29.63
CA ARG A 17 6.73 -8.73 -29.62
C ARG A 17 5.33 -9.34 -29.71
N TRP A 18 5.13 -10.37 -30.55
CA TRP A 18 3.83 -10.99 -30.77
C TRP A 18 3.29 -11.82 -29.60
N LEU A 19 4.16 -12.38 -28.75
CA LEU A 19 3.76 -13.19 -27.58
C LEU A 19 3.47 -12.36 -26.32
N LEU A 20 3.87 -11.08 -26.28
CA LEU A 20 3.85 -10.22 -25.09
C LEU A 20 3.25 -8.84 -25.38
N GLU A 21 2.22 -8.79 -26.23
CA GLU A 21 1.61 -7.53 -26.61
C GLU A 21 1.01 -6.80 -25.40
N THR A 22 1.39 -5.53 -25.36
CA THR A 22 1.81 -4.81 -24.17
C THR A 22 0.79 -3.70 -23.96
N ALA A 23 0.14 -3.62 -22.80
CA ALA A 23 -0.85 -2.54 -22.62
C ALA A 23 -0.12 -1.20 -22.65
N VAL A 24 -0.51 -0.31 -23.57
CA VAL A 24 0.13 0.99 -23.79
C VAL A 24 -0.65 2.06 -23.05
N SER A 25 0.03 2.80 -22.18
CA SER A 25 -0.47 4.05 -21.60
C SER A 25 0.45 5.19 -22.02
N THR A 26 -0.12 6.36 -22.28
CA THR A 26 0.68 7.57 -22.53
C THR A 26 0.60 8.45 -21.31
N ILE A 27 1.75 8.72 -20.67
CA ILE A 27 1.88 9.63 -19.55
C ILE A 27 2.87 10.71 -19.99
N ASP A 28 2.48 11.99 -19.91
CA ASP A 28 3.33 13.13 -20.29
C ASP A 28 4.02 12.95 -21.66
N SER A 29 3.26 12.51 -22.66
CA SER A 29 3.72 12.30 -24.05
C SER A 29 4.78 11.20 -24.23
N THR A 30 5.08 10.41 -23.20
CA THR A 30 5.97 9.25 -23.27
C THR A 30 5.18 7.94 -23.24
N PRO A 31 5.39 7.04 -24.23
CA PRO A 31 4.70 5.75 -24.27
C PRO A 31 5.25 4.81 -23.19
N HIS A 32 4.37 4.31 -22.34
CA HIS A 32 4.68 3.32 -21.32
C HIS A 32 4.08 1.97 -21.71
N PHE A 33 4.86 0.91 -21.52
CA PHE A 33 4.54 -0.45 -21.93
C PHE A 33 4.40 -1.35 -20.69
N LEU A 34 3.23 -1.98 -20.50
CA LEU A 34 3.00 -3.00 -19.48
C LEU A 34 3.10 -4.42 -20.05
N LEU A 35 4.11 -5.16 -19.61
CA LEU A 35 4.27 -6.59 -19.90
C LEU A 35 3.50 -7.42 -18.86
N THR A 36 2.73 -8.40 -19.32
CA THR A 36 1.92 -9.27 -18.45
C THR A 36 1.95 -10.72 -18.95
N SER A 37 1.82 -11.68 -18.03
CA SER A 37 1.62 -13.09 -18.34
C SER A 37 0.15 -13.45 -18.62
N LEU A 38 -0.77 -12.48 -18.48
CA LEU A 38 -2.19 -12.66 -18.78
C LEU A 38 -2.39 -12.51 -20.30
N THR A 39 -2.62 -13.63 -20.99
CA THR A 39 -2.64 -13.70 -22.46
C THR A 39 -4.03 -13.58 -23.08
N ASP A 40 -5.09 -13.90 -22.33
CA ASP A 40 -6.47 -13.81 -22.81
C ASP A 40 -6.97 -12.35 -22.83
N ARG A 41 -7.10 -11.79 -24.03
CA ARG A 41 -7.53 -10.40 -24.23
C ARG A 41 -9.04 -10.18 -24.05
N ILE A 42 -9.84 -11.23 -24.15
CA ILE A 42 -11.29 -11.15 -23.95
C ILE A 42 -11.57 -11.11 -22.45
N ALA A 43 -10.91 -11.97 -21.68
CA ALA A 43 -11.01 -11.99 -20.22
C ALA A 43 -10.31 -10.81 -19.55
N PHE A 44 -9.14 -10.39 -20.05
CA PHE A 44 -8.32 -9.33 -19.44
C PHE A 44 -8.14 -8.15 -20.39
N LYS A 45 -9.06 -7.18 -20.29
CA LYS A 45 -9.01 -5.98 -21.13
C LYS A 45 -7.79 -5.12 -20.78
N ALA A 46 -7.14 -4.54 -21.79
CA ALA A 46 -5.95 -3.69 -21.61
C ALA A 46 -6.20 -2.53 -20.63
N ALA A 47 -7.38 -1.90 -20.67
CA ALA A 47 -7.74 -0.82 -19.76
C ALA A 47 -7.79 -1.27 -18.29
N GLU A 48 -8.29 -2.47 -18.03
CA GLU A 48 -8.37 -3.05 -16.68
C GLU A 48 -6.97 -3.44 -16.17
N LEU A 49 -6.10 -3.94 -17.04
CA LEU A 49 -4.70 -4.22 -16.72
C LEU A 49 -3.94 -2.95 -16.36
N ILE A 50 -4.11 -1.87 -17.14
CA ILE A 50 -3.51 -0.57 -16.85
C ILE A 50 -4.03 -0.03 -15.52
N ALA A 51 -5.35 -0.08 -15.27
CA ALA A 51 -5.95 0.36 -14.02
C ALA A 51 -5.47 -0.49 -12.82
N CYS A 52 -5.30 -1.80 -13.02
CA CYS A 52 -4.72 -2.70 -12.02
C CYS A 52 -3.27 -2.34 -11.72
N TYR A 53 -2.45 -2.11 -12.75
CA TYR A 53 -1.05 -1.73 -12.57
C TYR A 53 -0.91 -0.35 -11.94
N ALA A 54 -1.81 0.59 -12.25
CA ALA A 54 -1.85 1.90 -11.60
C ALA A 54 -2.01 1.78 -10.08
N ARG A 55 -2.77 0.78 -9.61
CA ARG A 55 -2.91 0.49 -8.17
C ARG A 55 -1.61 0.04 -7.50
N ARG A 56 -0.58 -0.35 -8.26
CA ARG A 56 0.75 -0.70 -7.70
C ARG A 56 1.34 0.45 -6.88
N TRP A 57 1.11 1.71 -7.28
CA TRP A 57 1.59 2.88 -6.56
C TRP A 57 1.03 2.99 -5.12
N HIS A 58 -0.11 2.34 -4.82
CA HIS A 58 -0.62 2.29 -3.45
C HIS A 58 0.36 1.61 -2.47
N ILE A 59 1.30 0.79 -2.95
CA ILE A 59 2.34 0.20 -2.08
C ILE A 59 3.24 1.26 -1.44
N GLU A 60 3.50 2.38 -2.12
CA GLU A 60 4.30 3.46 -1.55
C GLU A 60 3.58 4.15 -0.40
N THR A 61 2.27 4.31 -0.53
CA THR A 61 1.41 4.79 0.55
C THR A 61 1.41 3.80 1.73
N SER A 62 1.33 2.50 1.47
CA SER A 62 1.46 1.46 2.50
C SER A 62 2.80 1.52 3.22
N TYR A 63 3.92 1.70 2.50
CA TYR A 63 5.23 1.87 3.13
C TYR A 63 5.32 3.14 3.98
N ARG A 64 4.69 4.22 3.52
CA ARG A 64 4.58 5.47 4.29
C ARG A 64 3.81 5.25 5.58
N GLU A 65 2.64 4.62 5.51
CA GLU A 65 1.81 4.32 6.68
C GLU A 65 2.57 3.49 7.71
N LEU A 66 3.27 2.43 7.27
CA LEU A 66 4.08 1.61 8.15
C LEU A 66 5.20 2.44 8.80
N LYS A 67 6.06 3.08 7.98
CA LYS A 67 7.28 3.73 8.45
C LYS A 67 7.05 5.07 9.15
N GLN A 68 6.09 5.86 8.70
CA GLN A 68 5.85 7.22 9.17
C GLN A 68 4.70 7.29 10.17
N SER A 69 3.58 6.62 9.89
CA SER A 69 2.40 6.70 10.75
C SER A 69 2.48 5.73 11.93
N MET A 70 2.65 4.44 11.67
CA MET A 70 2.65 3.42 12.72
C MET A 70 3.94 3.43 13.54
N MET A 71 5.10 3.59 12.88
CA MET A 71 6.41 3.65 13.54
C MET A 71 6.84 5.08 13.96
N GLY A 72 6.04 6.12 13.67
CA GLY A 72 6.25 7.45 14.23
C GLY A 72 7.44 8.26 13.70
N MET A 73 7.80 8.12 12.42
CA MET A 73 8.92 8.79 11.70
C MET A 73 10.33 8.61 12.27
N ALA A 74 10.48 8.16 13.52
CA ALA A 74 11.74 7.75 14.12
C ALA A 74 11.79 6.22 14.11
N LEU A 75 12.67 5.66 13.29
CA LEU A 75 12.95 4.21 13.24
C LEU A 75 13.72 3.80 14.51
N THR A 76 13.08 3.86 15.67
CA THR A 76 13.68 3.47 16.94
C THR A 76 13.48 1.98 17.14
N LEU A 77 14.25 1.18 16.39
CA LEU A 77 14.47 -0.21 16.74
C LEU A 77 15.32 -0.24 18.02
N ARG A 78 14.91 -1.02 19.01
CA ARG A 78 15.49 -0.95 20.37
C ARG A 78 16.46 -2.08 20.67
N SER A 79 16.28 -3.22 20.03
CA SER A 79 17.11 -4.40 20.20
C SER A 79 18.55 -4.15 19.78
N GLN A 80 19.50 -4.69 20.56
CA GLN A 80 20.94 -4.61 20.29
C GLN A 80 21.49 -5.87 19.62
N THR A 81 20.63 -6.85 19.32
CA THR A 81 20.97 -8.10 18.62
C THR A 81 20.30 -8.15 17.26
N VAL A 82 20.93 -8.83 16.30
CA VAL A 82 20.37 -9.00 14.94
C VAL A 82 19.02 -9.70 15.00
N ASP A 83 18.91 -10.77 15.79
CA ASP A 83 17.67 -11.52 15.93
C ASP A 83 16.54 -10.69 16.55
N GLY A 84 16.83 -9.88 17.57
CA GLY A 84 15.85 -8.98 18.18
C GLY A 84 15.38 -7.90 17.22
N VAL A 85 16.29 -7.34 16.42
CA VAL A 85 15.93 -6.38 15.36
C VAL A 85 15.01 -7.03 14.33
N MET A 86 15.31 -8.25 13.90
CA MET A 86 14.44 -9.00 12.97
C MET A 86 13.07 -9.24 13.59
N GLN A 87 13.00 -9.60 14.87
CA GLN A 87 11.74 -9.77 15.59
C GLN A 87 10.90 -8.49 15.63
N GLU A 88 11.52 -7.34 15.88
CA GLU A 88 10.83 -6.04 15.87
C GLU A 88 10.27 -5.70 14.49
N ILE A 89 11.03 -5.96 13.42
CA ILE A 89 10.57 -5.76 12.04
C ILE A 89 9.38 -6.66 11.73
N TRP A 90 9.47 -7.95 12.07
CA TRP A 90 8.37 -8.89 11.89
C TRP A 90 7.13 -8.48 12.68
N GLY A 91 7.31 -8.06 13.94
CA GLY A 91 6.23 -7.56 14.78
C GLY A 91 5.52 -6.34 14.16
N ALA A 92 6.29 -5.40 13.62
CA ALA A 92 5.72 -4.25 12.92
C ALA A 92 4.92 -4.66 11.67
N ILE A 93 5.44 -5.56 10.84
CA ILE A 93 4.74 -6.04 9.65
C ILE A 93 3.44 -6.77 10.03
N ILE A 94 3.48 -7.61 11.07
CA ILE A 94 2.30 -8.32 11.58
C ILE A 94 1.25 -7.33 12.08
N ALA A 95 1.64 -6.34 12.88
CA ALA A 95 0.72 -5.32 13.39
C ALA A 95 0.05 -4.54 12.25
N TYR A 96 0.83 -4.11 11.25
CA TYR A 96 0.31 -3.43 10.07
C TYR A 96 -0.71 -4.29 9.30
N ASN A 97 -0.40 -5.56 9.06
CA ASN A 97 -1.30 -6.47 8.37
C ASN A 97 -2.57 -6.76 9.17
N LEU A 98 -2.49 -6.84 10.50
CA LEU A 98 -3.65 -7.02 11.37
C LEU A 98 -4.61 -5.83 11.28
N ILE A 99 -4.08 -4.60 11.33
CA ILE A 99 -4.87 -3.38 11.13
C ILE A 99 -5.52 -3.39 9.74
N ARG A 100 -4.77 -3.72 8.69
CA ARG A 100 -5.30 -3.80 7.32
C ARG A 100 -6.39 -4.86 7.17
N LEU A 101 -6.27 -5.99 7.87
CA LEU A 101 -7.28 -7.03 7.89
C LEU A 101 -8.58 -6.54 8.56
N GLU A 102 -8.50 -5.87 9.70
CA GLU A 102 -9.70 -5.35 10.39
C GLU A 102 -10.36 -4.22 9.59
N ILE A 103 -9.57 -3.37 8.93
CA ILE A 103 -10.08 -2.40 7.95
C ILE A 103 -10.81 -3.11 6.80
N ALA A 104 -10.23 -4.18 6.24
CA ALA A 104 -10.83 -4.91 5.14
C ALA A 104 -12.16 -5.57 5.53
N LYS A 105 -12.26 -6.13 6.74
CA LYS A 105 -13.51 -6.68 7.29
C LYS A 105 -14.57 -5.59 7.49
N ALA A 106 -14.20 -4.47 8.12
CA ALA A 106 -15.11 -3.34 8.31
C ALA A 106 -15.59 -2.76 6.97
N ALA A 107 -14.70 -2.67 5.98
CA ALA A 107 -15.03 -2.20 4.64
C ALA A 107 -15.98 -3.15 3.91
N LEU A 108 -15.80 -4.46 4.08
CA LEU A 108 -16.71 -5.48 3.54
C LEU A 108 -18.12 -5.32 4.13
N ASP A 109 -18.22 -5.15 5.45
CA ASP A 109 -19.51 -4.95 6.14
C ASP A 109 -20.21 -3.65 5.69
N ALA A 110 -19.43 -2.61 5.37
CA ALA A 110 -19.92 -1.31 4.91
C ALA A 110 -20.14 -1.20 3.40
N GLY A 111 -19.76 -2.21 2.62
CA GLY A 111 -19.83 -2.17 1.15
C GLY A 111 -18.91 -1.13 0.51
N CYS A 112 -17.79 -0.77 1.15
CA CYS A 112 -16.83 0.21 0.62
C CYS A 112 -15.46 -0.44 0.32
N ALA A 113 -14.58 0.28 -0.38
CA ALA A 113 -13.23 -0.22 -0.61
C ALA A 113 -12.37 -0.08 0.66
N PRO A 114 -11.51 -1.05 1.01
CA PRO A 114 -10.61 -0.93 2.17
C PRO A 114 -9.67 0.28 2.11
N THR A 115 -9.39 0.77 0.89
CA THR A 115 -8.59 1.99 0.65
C THR A 115 -9.34 3.28 0.97
N ASP A 116 -10.67 3.23 1.13
CA ASP A 116 -11.48 4.40 1.46
C ASP A 116 -11.42 4.69 2.97
N ILE A 117 -11.13 3.71 3.82
CA ILE A 117 -10.94 3.91 5.26
C ILE A 117 -9.51 4.40 5.53
N SER A 118 -9.39 5.47 6.33
CA SER A 118 -8.09 6.05 6.66
C SER A 118 -7.29 5.12 7.58
N PHE A 119 -6.11 4.67 7.12
CA PHE A 119 -5.23 3.82 7.93
C PHE A 119 -4.82 4.50 9.25
N VAL A 120 -4.47 5.78 9.22
CA VAL A 120 -4.00 6.51 10.42
C VAL A 120 -5.10 6.59 11.48
N ARG A 121 -6.32 6.96 11.06
CA ARG A 121 -7.48 7.02 11.97
C ARG A 121 -7.82 5.63 12.51
N ALA A 122 -7.88 4.63 11.63
CA ALA A 122 -8.14 3.25 12.01
C ALA A 122 -7.10 2.69 13.00
N PHE A 123 -5.81 2.99 12.78
CA PHE A 123 -4.72 2.60 13.68
C PHE A 123 -4.94 3.15 15.10
N HIS A 124 -5.24 4.45 15.23
CA HIS A 124 -5.51 5.06 16.53
C HIS A 124 -6.78 4.51 17.19
N THR A 125 -7.84 4.27 16.42
CA THR A 125 -9.07 3.64 16.92
C THR A 125 -8.79 2.24 17.45
N ILE A 126 -8.10 1.39 16.69
CA ILE A 126 -7.73 0.03 17.11
C ILE A 126 -6.84 0.07 18.35
N GLN A 127 -5.84 0.97 18.39
CA GLN A 127 -4.97 1.13 19.55
C GLN A 127 -5.76 1.49 20.82
N TYR A 128 -6.71 2.42 20.70
CA TYR A 128 -7.58 2.82 21.81
C TYR A 128 -8.47 1.67 22.28
N GLU A 129 -9.10 0.94 21.36
CA GLU A 129 -9.96 -0.21 21.71
C GLU A 129 -9.18 -1.34 22.36
N LEU A 130 -7.96 -1.62 21.88
CA LEU A 130 -7.10 -2.65 22.47
C LEU A 130 -6.67 -2.29 23.90
N LEU A 131 -6.41 -1.01 24.18
CA LEU A 131 -6.11 -0.54 25.54
C LEU A 131 -7.30 -0.79 26.50
N TRP A 132 -8.53 -0.51 26.05
CA TRP A 132 -9.73 -0.79 26.82
C TRP A 132 -10.02 -2.29 26.97
N ALA A 133 -9.82 -3.06 25.91
CA ALA A 133 -9.97 -4.52 25.95
C ALA A 133 -8.98 -5.16 26.93
N ALA A 134 -7.72 -4.70 26.94
CA ALA A 134 -6.70 -5.19 27.88
C ALA A 134 -7.02 -4.84 29.34
N ALA A 135 -7.63 -3.68 29.60
CA ALA A 135 -8.06 -3.28 30.93
C ALA A 135 -9.34 -4.00 31.42
N THR A 136 -10.08 -4.65 30.51
CA THR A 136 -11.37 -5.27 30.83
C THR A 136 -11.18 -6.62 31.52
N ARG A 137 -11.70 -6.76 32.76
CA ARG A 137 -11.67 -8.03 33.53
C ARG A 137 -12.65 -9.09 33.02
N ALA A 138 -13.63 -8.70 32.20
CA ALA A 138 -14.66 -9.59 31.65
C ALA A 138 -14.33 -9.99 30.20
N GLN A 139 -13.52 -11.05 30.03
CA GLN A 139 -13.08 -11.53 28.71
C GLN A 139 -14.23 -11.98 27.79
N GLY A 140 -15.40 -12.35 28.33
CA GLY A 140 -16.59 -12.67 27.53
C GLY A 140 -17.14 -11.51 26.69
N LYS A 141 -16.72 -10.27 26.96
CA LYS A 141 -17.11 -9.08 26.17
C LYS A 141 -16.20 -8.81 24.97
N LEU A 142 -15.13 -9.57 24.80
CA LEU A 142 -14.18 -9.34 23.69
C LEU A 142 -14.86 -9.41 22.30
N PRO A 143 -15.75 -10.39 22.00
CA PRO A 143 -16.40 -10.43 20.69
C PRO A 143 -17.23 -9.18 20.38
N SER A 144 -17.99 -8.67 21.37
CA SER A 144 -18.81 -7.47 21.18
C SER A 144 -17.97 -6.20 21.08
N LEU A 145 -16.87 -6.11 21.83
CA LEU A 145 -15.88 -5.02 21.69
C LEU A 145 -15.28 -4.98 20.28
N LEU A 146 -14.86 -6.14 19.75
CA LEU A 146 -14.31 -6.23 18.39
C LEU A 146 -15.36 -5.85 17.33
N GLN A 147 -16.62 -6.25 17.51
CA GLN A 147 -17.69 -5.85 16.61
C GLN A 147 -17.91 -4.33 16.64
N ASN A 148 -17.96 -3.73 17.83
CA ASN A 148 -18.10 -2.29 17.99
C ASN A 148 -16.92 -1.52 17.38
N MET A 149 -15.69 -2.03 17.55
CA MET A 149 -14.50 -1.47 16.91
C MET A 149 -14.66 -1.45 15.39
N ARG A 150 -15.10 -2.55 14.76
CA ARG A 150 -15.33 -2.59 13.31
C ARG A 150 -16.37 -1.58 12.86
N GLN A 151 -17.47 -1.42 13.60
CA GLN A 151 -18.49 -0.40 13.31
C GLN A 151 -17.91 1.02 13.38
N ARG A 152 -17.01 1.29 14.34
CA ARG A 152 -16.29 2.58 14.42
C ARG A 152 -15.33 2.79 13.25
N LEU A 153 -14.68 1.74 12.74
CA LEU A 153 -13.78 1.88 11.59
C LEU A 153 -14.51 2.40 10.33
N VAL A 154 -15.79 2.08 10.17
CA VAL A 154 -16.61 2.54 9.05
C VAL A 154 -16.80 4.06 9.05
N THR A 155 -16.77 4.72 10.21
CA THR A 155 -16.86 6.20 10.29
C THR A 155 -15.58 6.91 9.88
N GLU A 156 -14.49 6.15 9.70
CA GLU A 156 -13.16 6.68 9.42
C GLU A 156 -12.87 6.85 7.91
N LEU A 157 -13.91 7.09 7.11
CA LEU A 157 -13.78 7.30 5.66
C LEU A 157 -12.89 8.51 5.34
N THR A 158 -12.07 8.32 4.33
CA THR A 158 -11.17 9.32 3.77
C THR A 158 -11.93 10.12 2.72
N VAL A 159 -11.90 11.45 2.85
CA VAL A 159 -12.44 12.34 1.83
C VAL A 159 -11.57 12.24 0.58
N LYS A 160 -12.14 11.71 -0.53
CA LYS A 160 -11.48 11.70 -1.83
C LYS A 160 -11.33 13.14 -2.32
N ARG A 161 -10.09 13.58 -2.56
CA ARG A 161 -9.75 14.91 -3.09
C ARG A 161 -9.10 14.76 -4.47
N PRO A 162 -9.89 14.51 -5.53
CA PRO A 162 -9.36 14.34 -6.88
C PRO A 162 -8.67 15.62 -7.37
N GLY A 163 -7.64 15.48 -8.20
CA GLY A 163 -6.89 16.61 -8.76
C GLY A 163 -5.76 17.19 -7.89
N ARG A 164 -5.43 16.55 -6.75
CA ARG A 164 -4.31 16.99 -5.91
C ARG A 164 -2.97 16.73 -6.61
N LYS A 165 -2.41 17.77 -7.22
CA LYS A 165 -1.04 17.76 -7.76
C LYS A 165 -0.06 18.29 -6.70
N HIS A 166 0.96 17.50 -6.38
CA HIS A 166 2.14 18.01 -5.68
C HIS A 166 3.29 17.92 -6.66
N ASP A 167 3.63 19.02 -7.31
CA ASP A 167 4.84 19.06 -8.12
C ASP A 167 6.03 18.65 -7.25
N ARG A 168 6.96 17.86 -7.81
CA ARG A 168 8.19 17.44 -7.14
C ARG A 168 9.10 18.66 -6.95
N VAL A 169 8.74 19.50 -6.00
CA VAL A 169 9.44 20.71 -5.63
C VAL A 169 10.00 20.51 -4.23
N VAL A 170 11.26 20.89 -4.05
CA VAL A 170 11.93 20.93 -2.76
C VAL A 170 11.19 21.95 -1.89
N LYS A 171 10.30 21.47 -1.00
CA LYS A 171 9.46 22.34 -0.14
C LYS A 171 10.27 23.07 0.94
N SER A 172 11.44 22.54 1.31
CA SER A 172 12.39 23.18 2.22
C SER A 172 13.81 22.94 1.74
N LYS A 173 14.64 23.98 1.78
CA LYS A 173 16.07 23.86 1.45
C LYS A 173 16.76 22.99 2.52
N SER A 174 17.75 22.21 2.07
CA SER A 174 18.77 21.63 2.96
C SER A 174 19.36 22.73 3.86
N GLN A 175 19.36 22.51 5.17
CA GLN A 175 19.93 23.45 6.14
C GLN A 175 21.45 23.45 6.01
N ARG A 176 22.04 24.64 5.83
CA ARG A 176 23.50 24.83 5.64
C ARG A 176 24.31 24.51 6.91
N TYR A 177 23.68 24.54 8.08
CA TYR A 177 24.34 24.33 9.37
C TYR A 177 23.92 23.02 10.03
N PRO A 178 24.87 22.27 10.63
CA PRO A 178 24.59 21.03 11.34
C PRO A 178 23.76 21.28 12.60
N PHE A 179 22.88 20.33 12.91
CA PHE A 179 22.08 20.36 14.14
C PHE A 179 23.00 20.34 15.37
N ARG A 180 22.75 21.26 16.32
CA ARG A 180 23.53 21.38 17.55
C ARG A 180 23.30 20.13 18.42
N LYS A 181 24.33 19.28 18.58
CA LYS A 181 24.30 18.16 19.53
C LYS A 181 24.28 18.72 20.95
N THR A 182 23.25 18.38 21.73
CA THR A 182 23.22 18.65 23.17
C THR A 182 24.31 17.81 23.84
N LYS A 183 25.19 18.45 24.63
CA LYS A 183 26.21 17.74 25.43
C LYS A 183 25.50 16.92 26.50
N LYS A 184 25.87 15.64 26.66
CA LYS A 184 25.45 14.85 27.82
C LYS A 184 25.93 15.55 29.08
N ILE A 185 25.01 15.73 30.02
CA ILE A 185 25.30 16.21 31.38
C ILE A 185 26.09 15.08 32.07
N ALA A 186 27.23 15.44 32.68
CA ALA A 186 28.12 14.53 33.40
C ALA A 186 27.48 14.02 34.70
#